data_AF-A0A821H2D1-F1
#
_entry.id   AF-A0A821H2D1-F1
#
_cell.length_a   1.000
_cell.length_b   1.000
_cell.length_c   1.000
_cell.angle_alpha   90.00
_cell.angle_beta   90.00
_cell.angle_gamma   90.00
#
_symmetry.space_group_name_H-M   'P 1'
#
loop_
_entity.id
_entity.type
_entity.pdbx_description
1 polymer ?
#
loop_
_entity_poly.entity_id
_entity_poly.type
_entity_poly.pdbx_seq_one_letter_code
_entity_poly.pdbx_strand_id
1 'polypeptide(L)'
;MESSEHGRLSLRLSYNWHFEINNRNDEKEVTQLFSVPDFIGDFCKAVAAKIRGTVAGISFDDFHKNSAKIIRTSVFGLDENKHVKKRLVFPQNNLVLTSIDIQSVEPVDQRTRDALQKSVQLAIEITTNSQEAQAKHLASRTEQEAKGHLERQKIADEAEAEKERRNLLQLQALSAAVESTGQSRAEAQSRAEAAKIEGESAVSQATLRAKAAKIESDTELLRLIQARELELNYSKVTSDLEIEKTKRLADIEIEEFKQHVSAIGPETIKAIATSGPDNQVKLLQALGIKSTLITDGRSPINLFNTAVDLVGASTSS
;
A
#
# COMPACT_ATOMS: atom_id res chain seq x y z
N MET A 1 47.17 -31.80 -76.94
CA MET A 1 48.05 -32.18 -75.82
C MET A 1 47.20 -32.85 -74.76
N GLU A 2 47.80 -33.65 -73.88
CA GLU A 2 47.08 -34.37 -72.82
C GLU A 2 47.64 -33.93 -71.46
N SER A 3 46.76 -33.53 -70.54
CA SER A 3 47.13 -33.16 -69.16
C SER A 3 47.25 -34.40 -68.26
N SER A 4 47.74 -34.24 -67.02
CA SER A 4 47.89 -35.34 -66.05
C SER A 4 46.59 -36.07 -65.72
N GLU A 5 45.43 -35.48 -66.04
CA GLU A 5 44.09 -36.04 -65.82
C GLU A 5 43.43 -36.52 -67.13
N HIS A 6 44.23 -36.81 -68.16
CA HIS A 6 43.76 -37.21 -69.50
C HIS A 6 42.88 -36.16 -70.22
N GLY A 7 42.98 -34.89 -69.79
CA GLY A 7 42.30 -33.77 -70.43
C GLY A 7 42.95 -33.46 -71.77
N ARG A 8 42.21 -33.64 -72.87
CA ARG A 8 42.68 -33.32 -74.22
C ARG A 8 42.49 -31.83 -74.51
N LEU A 9 43.57 -31.15 -74.83
CA LEU A 9 43.62 -29.71 -75.06
C LEU A 9 44.11 -29.39 -76.47
N SER A 10 43.42 -28.48 -77.12
CA SER A 10 43.83 -27.84 -78.36
C SER A 10 44.37 -26.45 -78.03
N LEU A 11 45.59 -26.15 -78.47
CA LEU A 11 46.22 -24.86 -78.24
C LEU A 11 46.59 -24.24 -79.59
N ARG A 12 46.24 -22.98 -79.76
CA ARG A 12 46.76 -22.14 -80.85
C ARG A 12 47.82 -21.20 -80.28
N LEU A 13 49.04 -21.35 -80.78
CA LEU A 13 50.20 -20.59 -80.33
C LEU A 13 50.74 -19.76 -81.49
N SER A 14 51.17 -18.54 -81.18
CA SER A 14 51.92 -17.67 -82.07
C SER A 14 53.31 -17.46 -81.53
N TYR A 15 54.28 -17.47 -82.43
CA TYR A 15 55.69 -17.39 -82.09
C TYR A 15 56.30 -16.19 -82.79
N ASN A 16 56.91 -15.29 -82.03
CA ASN A 16 57.70 -14.20 -82.58
C ASN A 16 59.16 -14.62 -82.62
N TRP A 17 59.63 -14.89 -83.83
CA TRP A 17 61.00 -15.34 -84.07
C TRP A 17 61.70 -14.43 -85.08
N HIS A 18 63.02 -14.36 -84.96
CA HIS A 18 63.89 -13.74 -85.94
C HIS A 18 65.23 -14.49 -85.95
N PHE A 19 65.99 -14.35 -87.02
CA PHE A 19 67.35 -14.87 -87.10
C PHE A 19 68.32 -13.80 -86.59
N GLU A 20 69.20 -14.19 -85.67
CA GLU A 20 70.24 -13.32 -85.13
C GLU A 20 71.55 -13.65 -85.85
N ILE A 21 72.07 -12.72 -86.66
CA ILE A 21 73.34 -12.86 -87.39
C ILE A 21 74.24 -11.72 -86.93
N ASN A 22 75.40 -12.06 -86.38
CA ASN A 22 76.34 -11.08 -85.83
C ASN A 22 77.19 -10.44 -86.93
N ASN A 23 77.56 -11.21 -87.97
CA ASN A 23 78.35 -10.71 -89.10
C ASN A 23 77.76 -11.15 -90.44
N ARG A 24 77.11 -10.21 -91.14
CA ARG A 24 76.52 -10.45 -92.47
C ARG A 24 77.56 -10.78 -93.57
N ASN A 25 78.85 -10.57 -93.30
CA ASN A 25 79.95 -10.83 -94.23
C ASN A 25 80.67 -12.17 -94.00
N ASP A 26 80.27 -12.96 -92.99
CA ASP A 26 80.87 -14.26 -92.73
C ASP A 26 80.08 -15.37 -93.45
N GLU A 27 80.72 -15.97 -94.47
CA GLU A 27 80.12 -16.99 -95.34
C GLU A 27 79.70 -18.25 -94.55
N LYS A 28 80.33 -18.50 -93.40
CA LYS A 28 80.01 -19.63 -92.50
C LYS A 28 78.69 -19.44 -91.74
N GLU A 29 78.40 -18.24 -91.22
CA GLU A 29 77.13 -17.96 -90.53
C GLU A 29 75.95 -17.94 -91.52
N VAL A 30 76.18 -17.45 -92.74
CA VAL A 30 75.16 -17.47 -93.80
C VAL A 30 74.85 -18.89 -94.25
N THR A 31 75.85 -19.76 -94.36
CA THR A 31 75.63 -21.19 -94.66
C THR A 31 74.90 -21.89 -93.51
N GLN A 32 75.20 -21.52 -92.26
CA GLN A 32 74.53 -22.09 -91.08
C GLN A 32 73.02 -21.80 -91.05
N LEU A 33 72.58 -20.64 -91.55
CA LEU A 33 71.17 -20.28 -91.64
C LEU A 33 70.33 -21.29 -92.45
N PHE A 34 70.95 -21.90 -93.48
CA PHE A 34 70.32 -22.88 -94.36
C PHE A 34 70.64 -24.34 -93.98
N SER A 35 71.29 -24.58 -92.84
CA SER A 35 71.61 -25.95 -92.38
C SER A 35 70.39 -26.82 -92.17
N VAL A 36 69.25 -26.20 -91.87
CA VAL A 36 67.99 -26.89 -91.57
C VAL A 36 67.03 -26.70 -92.75
N PRO A 37 66.72 -27.75 -93.53
CA PRO A 37 65.84 -27.66 -94.69
C PRO A 37 64.42 -27.19 -94.37
N ASP A 38 63.86 -27.61 -93.22
CA ASP A 38 62.56 -27.16 -92.69
C ASP A 38 62.72 -26.66 -91.25
N PHE A 39 63.18 -25.41 -91.12
CA PHE A 39 63.39 -24.79 -89.81
C PHE A 39 62.09 -24.57 -89.04
N ILE A 40 60.96 -24.35 -89.72
CA ILE A 40 59.66 -24.08 -89.08
C ILE A 40 59.11 -25.36 -88.47
N GLY A 41 59.14 -26.46 -89.23
CA GLY A 41 58.68 -27.76 -88.77
C GLY A 41 59.47 -28.27 -87.57
N ASP A 42 60.80 -28.20 -87.63
CA ASP A 42 61.66 -28.66 -86.53
C ASP A 42 61.55 -27.76 -85.29
N PHE A 43 61.50 -26.43 -85.48
CA PHE A 43 61.20 -25.46 -84.42
C PHE A 43 59.88 -25.76 -83.73
N CYS A 44 58.78 -25.89 -84.50
CA CYS A 44 57.46 -26.17 -83.96
C CYS A 44 57.42 -27.52 -83.24
N LYS A 45 58.11 -28.54 -83.77
CA LYS A 45 58.17 -29.88 -83.18
C LYS A 45 58.91 -29.87 -81.84
N ALA A 46 60.04 -29.18 -81.74
CA ALA A 46 60.81 -29.05 -80.52
C ALA A 46 60.03 -28.29 -79.43
N VAL A 47 59.42 -27.17 -79.78
CA VAL A 47 58.59 -26.37 -78.87
C VAL A 47 57.35 -27.17 -78.41
N ALA A 48 56.65 -27.83 -79.33
CA ALA A 48 55.49 -28.65 -79.00
C ALA A 48 55.85 -29.87 -78.14
N ALA A 49 57.05 -30.44 -78.28
CA ALA A 49 57.53 -31.51 -77.41
C ALA A 49 57.77 -31.02 -75.98
N LYS A 50 58.43 -29.86 -75.81
CA LYS A 50 58.65 -29.25 -74.49
C LYS A 50 57.33 -28.92 -73.77
N ILE A 51 56.41 -28.25 -74.45
CA ILE A 51 55.11 -27.88 -73.87
C ILE A 51 54.32 -29.15 -73.51
N ARG A 52 54.29 -30.16 -74.38
CA ARG A 52 53.63 -31.45 -74.06
C ARG A 52 54.21 -32.11 -72.82
N GLY A 53 55.53 -32.15 -72.70
CA GLY A 53 56.21 -32.77 -71.56
C GLY A 53 55.86 -32.08 -70.23
N THR A 54 55.78 -30.75 -70.21
CA THR A 54 55.41 -30.02 -69.00
C THR A 54 53.92 -30.09 -68.67
N VAL A 55 53.05 -30.06 -69.67
CA VAL A 55 51.58 -30.06 -69.47
C VAL A 55 51.09 -31.44 -69.01
N ALA A 56 51.77 -32.51 -69.39
CA ALA A 56 51.43 -33.87 -68.96
C ALA A 56 51.55 -34.07 -67.43
N GLY A 57 52.35 -33.27 -66.73
CA GLY A 57 52.55 -33.37 -65.28
C GLY A 57 51.70 -32.42 -64.43
N ILE A 58 50.81 -31.63 -65.04
CA ILE A 58 50.04 -30.58 -64.36
C ILE A 58 48.54 -30.87 -64.49
N SER A 59 47.76 -30.56 -63.46
CA SER A 59 46.29 -30.66 -63.49
C SER A 59 45.68 -29.62 -64.44
N PHE A 60 44.51 -29.93 -65.00
CA PHE A 60 43.85 -29.06 -65.95
C PHE A 60 43.47 -27.70 -65.36
N ASP A 61 42.98 -27.64 -64.12
CA ASP A 61 42.56 -26.38 -63.48
C ASP A 61 43.73 -25.43 -63.24
N ASP A 62 44.86 -25.96 -62.77
CA ASP A 62 46.09 -25.17 -62.59
C ASP A 62 46.65 -24.69 -63.94
N PHE A 63 46.60 -25.55 -64.96
CA PHE A 63 46.96 -25.15 -66.32
C PHE A 63 46.02 -24.07 -66.87
N HIS A 64 44.71 -24.16 -66.65
CA HIS A 64 43.75 -23.17 -67.12
C HIS A 64 43.96 -21.80 -66.46
N LYS A 65 44.22 -21.76 -65.14
CA LYS A 65 44.48 -20.53 -64.38
C LYS A 65 45.85 -19.91 -64.70
N ASN A 66 46.88 -20.73 -64.92
CA ASN A 66 48.28 -20.29 -65.03
C ASN A 66 48.93 -20.58 -66.40
N SER A 67 48.14 -20.83 -67.45
CA SER A 67 48.57 -21.27 -68.79
C SER A 67 49.72 -20.45 -69.36
N ALA A 68 49.62 -19.11 -69.30
CA ALA A 68 50.64 -18.20 -69.82
C ALA A 68 52.00 -18.37 -69.14
N LYS A 69 52.02 -18.57 -67.82
CA LYS A 69 53.25 -18.75 -67.05
C LYS A 69 53.87 -20.12 -67.31
N ILE A 70 53.03 -21.16 -67.36
CA ILE A 70 53.47 -22.55 -67.57
C ILE A 70 54.09 -22.73 -68.95
N ILE A 71 53.44 -22.22 -70.01
CA ILE A 71 53.94 -22.34 -71.39
C ILE A 71 55.25 -21.58 -71.56
N ARG A 72 55.35 -20.35 -71.06
CA ARG A 72 56.59 -19.56 -71.14
C ARG A 72 57.74 -20.24 -70.40
N THR A 73 57.49 -20.75 -69.20
CA THR A 73 58.51 -21.46 -68.41
C THR A 73 58.98 -22.73 -69.12
N SER A 74 58.06 -23.47 -69.74
CA SER A 74 58.35 -24.70 -70.48
C SER A 74 59.26 -24.48 -71.69
N VAL A 75 59.01 -23.42 -72.47
CA VAL A 75 59.74 -23.21 -73.73
C VAL A 75 61.09 -22.53 -73.50
N PHE A 76 61.12 -21.47 -72.71
CA PHE A 76 62.35 -20.70 -72.48
C PHE A 76 63.26 -21.31 -71.41
N GLY A 77 62.70 -22.15 -70.52
CA GLY A 77 63.42 -22.67 -69.37
C GLY A 77 63.61 -21.62 -68.27
N LEU A 78 64.08 -22.09 -67.12
CA LEU A 78 64.41 -21.27 -65.96
C LEU A 78 65.91 -20.94 -65.99
N ASP A 79 66.25 -19.71 -65.61
CA ASP A 79 67.62 -19.30 -65.36
C ASP A 79 68.10 -19.73 -63.96
N GLU A 80 69.39 -19.60 -63.66
CA GLU A 80 69.97 -19.97 -62.35
C GLU A 80 69.26 -19.27 -61.16
N ASN A 81 68.65 -18.11 -61.43
CA ASN A 81 67.85 -17.34 -60.47
C ASN A 81 66.33 -17.63 -60.52
N LYS A 82 65.90 -18.78 -61.08
CA LYS A 82 64.48 -19.20 -61.24
C LYS A 82 63.58 -18.24 -62.03
N HIS A 83 64.16 -17.35 -62.83
CA HIS A 83 63.41 -16.47 -63.73
C HIS A 83 63.31 -17.09 -65.12
N VAL A 84 62.20 -16.87 -65.81
CA VAL A 84 62.00 -17.38 -67.18
C VAL A 84 62.98 -16.67 -68.12
N LYS A 85 63.80 -17.42 -68.86
CA LYS A 85 64.72 -16.84 -69.85
C LYS A 85 63.94 -16.07 -70.91
N LYS A 86 64.47 -14.96 -71.38
CA LYS A 86 63.76 -14.07 -72.33
C LYS A 86 63.89 -14.50 -73.79
N ARG A 87 64.85 -15.39 -74.10
CA ARG A 87 65.17 -15.80 -75.47
C ARG A 87 65.55 -17.27 -75.50
N LEU A 88 65.08 -17.99 -76.52
CA LEU A 88 65.51 -19.34 -76.82
C LEU A 88 66.23 -19.31 -78.17
N VAL A 89 67.51 -19.65 -78.17
CA VAL A 89 68.36 -19.68 -79.37
C VAL A 89 68.53 -21.12 -79.82
N PHE A 90 68.27 -21.38 -81.10
CA PHE A 90 68.58 -22.66 -81.74
C PHE A 90 69.98 -22.56 -82.36
N PRO A 91 70.98 -23.32 -81.86
CA PRO A 91 72.37 -23.18 -82.29
C PRO A 91 72.63 -23.70 -83.72
N GLN A 92 71.68 -24.43 -84.32
CA GLN A 92 71.85 -25.04 -85.64
C GLN A 92 71.60 -24.07 -86.80
N ASN A 93 70.80 -23.03 -86.58
CA ASN A 93 70.39 -22.07 -87.60
C ASN A 93 70.31 -20.63 -87.07
N ASN A 94 70.79 -20.37 -85.85
CA ASN A 94 70.72 -19.10 -85.15
C ASN A 94 69.30 -18.48 -85.09
N LEU A 95 68.27 -19.34 -85.05
CA LEU A 95 66.89 -18.91 -84.86
C LEU A 95 66.67 -18.50 -83.41
N VAL A 96 66.19 -17.28 -83.19
CA VAL A 96 65.91 -16.73 -81.86
C VAL A 96 64.41 -16.54 -81.70
N LEU A 97 63.85 -17.29 -80.75
CA LEU A 97 62.49 -17.08 -80.27
C LEU A 97 62.49 -16.00 -79.20
N THR A 98 61.70 -14.95 -79.40
CA THR A 98 61.63 -13.76 -78.53
C THR A 98 60.40 -13.73 -77.65
N SER A 99 59.23 -14.14 -78.18
CA SER A 99 58.01 -14.25 -77.40
C SER A 99 57.09 -15.35 -77.94
N ILE A 100 56.23 -15.83 -77.05
CA ILE A 100 55.20 -16.82 -77.33
C ILE A 100 53.89 -16.27 -76.79
N ASP A 101 52.92 -16.22 -77.68
CA ASP A 101 51.58 -15.72 -77.39
C ASP A 101 50.57 -16.85 -77.58
N ILE A 102 49.68 -17.00 -76.61
CA ILE A 102 48.64 -18.03 -76.59
C ILE A 102 47.38 -17.37 -77.14
N GLN A 103 46.92 -17.81 -78.31
CA GLN A 103 45.73 -17.26 -78.94
C GLN A 103 44.46 -17.93 -78.39
N SER A 104 44.48 -19.25 -78.26
CA SER A 104 43.36 -19.98 -77.69
C SER A 104 43.81 -21.26 -77.01
N VAL A 105 43.10 -21.61 -75.93
CA VAL A 105 43.21 -22.89 -75.23
C VAL A 105 41.81 -23.44 -75.14
N GLU A 106 41.53 -24.52 -75.85
CA GLU A 106 40.21 -25.14 -75.85
C GLU A 106 40.30 -26.61 -75.42
N PRO A 107 39.43 -27.06 -74.50
CA PRO A 107 39.24 -28.47 -74.27
C PRO A 107 38.61 -29.11 -75.52
N VAL A 108 39.18 -30.24 -75.93
CA VAL A 108 38.73 -31.03 -77.08
C VAL A 108 37.54 -31.92 -76.70
N ASP A 109 37.44 -32.32 -75.43
CA ASP A 109 36.34 -33.17 -74.95
C ASP A 109 35.13 -32.32 -74.56
N GLN A 110 33.98 -32.59 -75.19
CA GLN A 110 32.72 -31.91 -74.90
C GLN A 110 32.31 -32.04 -73.43
N ARG A 111 32.57 -33.21 -72.81
CA ARG A 111 32.23 -33.44 -71.41
C ARG A 111 32.96 -32.50 -70.45
N THR A 112 34.22 -32.19 -70.76
CA THR A 112 35.02 -31.23 -69.97
C THR A 112 34.57 -29.79 -70.15
N ARG A 113 34.08 -29.44 -71.35
CA ARG A 113 33.47 -28.13 -71.64
C ARG A 113 32.17 -27.93 -70.84
N ASP A 114 31.30 -28.94 -70.84
CA ASP A 114 30.04 -28.89 -70.09
C ASP A 114 30.28 -28.86 -68.56
N ALA A 115 31.29 -29.59 -68.08
CA ALA A 115 31.69 -29.57 -66.66
C ALA A 115 32.20 -28.17 -66.24
N LEU A 116 33.01 -27.51 -67.08
CA LEU A 116 33.44 -26.13 -66.84
C LEU A 116 32.25 -25.16 -66.82
N GLN A 117 31.31 -25.30 -67.76
CA GLN A 117 30.12 -24.44 -67.80
C GLN A 117 29.27 -24.58 -66.52
N LYS A 118 29.07 -25.82 -66.03
CA LYS A 118 28.39 -26.07 -64.74
C LYS A 118 29.17 -25.48 -63.57
N SER A 119 30.49 -25.57 -63.57
CA SER A 119 31.33 -24.97 -62.53
C SER A 119 31.17 -23.44 -62.48
N VAL A 120 31.13 -22.77 -63.64
CA VAL A 120 30.87 -21.32 -63.72
C VAL A 120 29.48 -20.97 -63.19
N GLN A 121 28.45 -21.74 -63.56
CA GLN A 121 27.09 -21.53 -63.06
C GLN A 121 27.02 -21.65 -61.54
N LEU A 122 27.63 -22.71 -60.97
CA LEU A 122 27.70 -22.90 -59.52
C LEU A 122 28.47 -21.77 -58.84
N ALA A 123 29.55 -21.28 -59.44
CA ALA A 123 30.29 -20.15 -58.89
C ALA A 123 29.43 -18.89 -58.81
N ILE A 124 28.64 -18.60 -59.85
CA ILE A 124 27.68 -17.48 -59.84
C ILE A 124 26.64 -17.68 -58.74
N GLU A 125 26.05 -18.87 -58.65
CA GLU A 125 25.05 -19.21 -57.63
C GLU A 125 25.61 -19.04 -56.21
N ILE A 126 26.83 -19.52 -55.95
CA ILE A 126 27.51 -19.34 -54.66
C ILE A 126 27.71 -17.85 -54.37
N THR A 127 28.14 -17.05 -55.35
CA THR A 127 28.31 -15.60 -55.15
C THR A 127 26.99 -14.90 -54.88
N THR A 128 25.90 -15.26 -55.57
CA THR A 128 24.56 -14.71 -55.36
C THR A 128 24.04 -15.09 -53.98
N ASN A 129 24.11 -16.37 -53.61
CA ASN A 129 23.68 -16.85 -52.29
C ASN A 129 24.49 -16.22 -51.16
N SER A 130 25.80 -16.00 -51.39
CA SER A 130 26.66 -15.31 -50.43
C SER A 130 26.24 -13.85 -50.24
N GLN A 131 25.95 -13.13 -51.33
CA GLN A 131 25.46 -11.75 -51.27
C GLN A 131 24.08 -11.66 -50.60
N GLU A 132 23.15 -12.57 -50.93
CA GLU A 132 21.83 -12.62 -50.32
C GLU A 132 21.92 -12.90 -48.80
N ALA A 133 22.73 -13.88 -48.41
CA ALA A 133 22.95 -14.20 -46.99
C ALA A 133 23.54 -13.01 -46.23
N GLN A 134 24.49 -12.28 -46.83
CA GLN A 134 25.04 -11.05 -46.24
C GLN A 134 23.98 -9.96 -46.10
N ALA A 135 23.18 -9.72 -47.14
CA ALA A 135 22.09 -8.73 -47.11
C ALA A 135 21.06 -9.07 -46.03
N LYS A 136 20.65 -10.33 -45.93
CA LYS A 136 19.73 -10.82 -44.90
C LYS A 136 20.31 -10.65 -43.49
N HIS A 137 21.58 -10.98 -43.30
CA HIS A 137 22.24 -10.81 -42.01
C HIS A 137 22.33 -9.33 -41.60
N LEU A 138 22.65 -8.43 -42.54
CA LEU A 138 22.65 -6.99 -42.29
C LEU A 138 21.24 -6.49 -41.92
N ALA A 139 20.21 -6.93 -42.65
CA ALA A 139 18.82 -6.60 -42.34
C ALA A 139 18.43 -7.07 -40.92
N SER A 140 18.70 -8.32 -40.57
CA SER A 140 18.44 -8.85 -39.22
C SER A 140 19.21 -8.09 -38.14
N ARG A 141 20.45 -7.68 -38.40
CA ARG A 141 21.22 -6.86 -37.44
C ARG A 141 20.58 -5.50 -37.22
N THR A 142 20.20 -4.82 -38.31
CA THR A 142 19.52 -3.51 -38.23
C THR A 142 18.17 -3.60 -37.54
N GLU A 143 17.42 -4.69 -37.75
CA GLU A 143 16.17 -4.93 -37.05
C GLU A 143 16.39 -5.16 -35.54
N GLN A 144 17.42 -5.93 -35.18
CA GLN A 144 17.76 -6.16 -33.78
C GLN A 144 18.22 -4.88 -33.07
N GLU A 145 19.01 -4.05 -33.74
CA GLU A 145 19.41 -2.73 -33.24
C GLU A 145 18.17 -1.84 -33.02
N ALA A 146 17.25 -1.77 -33.99
CA ALA A 146 16.00 -1.02 -33.86
C ALA A 146 15.11 -1.53 -32.72
N LYS A 147 14.96 -2.86 -32.57
CA LYS A 147 14.22 -3.46 -31.45
C LYS A 147 14.85 -3.12 -30.10
N GLY A 148 16.18 -3.23 -29.98
CA GLY A 148 16.90 -2.87 -28.75
C GLY A 148 16.76 -1.39 -28.39
N HIS A 149 16.76 -0.50 -29.40
CA HIS A 149 16.48 0.92 -29.18
C HIS A 149 15.06 1.16 -28.70
N LEU A 150 14.06 0.52 -29.32
CA LEU A 150 12.65 0.65 -28.94
C LEU A 150 12.40 0.12 -27.52
N GLU A 151 12.98 -1.02 -27.15
CA GLU A 151 12.86 -1.56 -25.79
C GLU A 151 13.49 -0.63 -24.75
N ARG A 152 14.67 -0.07 -25.02
CA ARG A 152 15.28 0.92 -24.11
C ARG A 152 14.43 2.17 -23.97
N GLN A 153 13.86 2.67 -25.07
CA GLN A 153 12.97 3.82 -25.03
C GLN A 153 11.72 3.50 -24.21
N LYS A 154 11.10 2.34 -24.44
CA LYS A 154 9.93 1.90 -23.65
C LYS A 154 10.24 1.80 -22.16
N ILE A 155 11.39 1.24 -21.78
CA ILE A 155 11.82 1.16 -20.37
C ILE A 155 12.03 2.57 -19.78
N ALA A 156 12.61 3.49 -20.55
CA ALA A 156 12.80 4.87 -20.09
C ALA A 156 11.45 5.58 -19.88
N ASP A 157 10.52 5.45 -20.83
CA ASP A 157 9.17 6.02 -20.74
C ASP A 157 8.39 5.42 -19.56
N GLU A 158 8.47 4.10 -19.35
CA GLU A 158 7.86 3.42 -18.20
C GLU A 158 8.47 3.87 -16.87
N ALA A 159 9.80 4.07 -16.81
CA ALA A 159 10.48 4.56 -15.62
C ALA A 159 10.09 6.01 -15.28
N GLU A 160 9.94 6.87 -16.29
CA GLU A 160 9.47 8.25 -16.11
C GLU A 160 8.01 8.29 -15.66
N ALA A 161 7.16 7.47 -16.27
CA ALA A 161 5.76 7.31 -15.86
C ALA A 161 5.64 6.81 -14.41
N GLU A 162 6.45 5.83 -13.98
CA GLU A 162 6.46 5.35 -12.60
C GLU A 162 6.99 6.39 -11.61
N LYS A 163 7.94 7.23 -12.02
CA LYS A 163 8.41 8.34 -11.18
C LYS A 163 7.28 9.33 -10.88
N GLU A 164 6.53 9.73 -11.90
CA GLU A 164 5.37 10.61 -11.72
C GLU A 164 4.23 9.92 -10.97
N ARG A 165 4.01 8.62 -11.21
CA ARG A 165 3.04 7.83 -10.45
C ARG A 165 3.36 7.79 -8.97
N ARG A 166 4.64 7.64 -8.60
CA ARG A 166 5.11 7.70 -7.21
C ARG A 166 4.79 9.06 -6.57
N ASN A 167 5.05 10.16 -7.29
CA ASN A 167 4.75 11.51 -6.81
C ASN A 167 3.23 11.68 -6.58
N LEU A 168 2.41 11.23 -7.52
CA LEU A 168 0.96 11.25 -7.39
C LEU A 168 0.48 10.44 -6.18
N LEU A 169 1.00 9.23 -5.99
CA LEU A 169 0.66 8.38 -4.84
C LEU A 169 1.07 9.04 -3.51
N GLN A 170 2.22 9.69 -3.46
CA GLN A 170 2.66 10.43 -2.28
C GLN A 170 1.70 11.60 -1.98
N LEU A 171 1.30 12.36 -3.00
CA LEU A 171 0.33 13.44 -2.85
C LEU A 171 -1.05 12.93 -2.44
N GLN A 172 -1.51 11.81 -3.00
CA GLN A 172 -2.76 11.16 -2.61
C GLN A 172 -2.73 10.69 -1.15
N ALA A 173 -1.63 10.08 -0.71
CA ALA A 173 -1.47 9.66 0.68
C ALA A 173 -1.47 10.86 1.64
N LEU A 174 -0.79 11.96 1.27
CA LEU A 174 -0.82 13.20 2.04
C LEU A 174 -2.22 13.80 2.10
N SER A 175 -2.92 13.88 0.97
CA SER A 175 -4.30 14.39 0.90
C SER A 175 -5.25 13.53 1.74
N ALA A 176 -5.15 12.20 1.66
CA ALA A 176 -5.96 11.28 2.47
C ALA A 176 -5.67 11.44 3.97
N ALA A 177 -4.41 11.66 4.35
CA ALA A 177 -4.05 11.94 5.74
C ALA A 177 -4.61 13.27 6.23
N VAL A 178 -4.54 14.33 5.42
CA VAL A 178 -5.14 15.64 5.73
C VAL A 178 -6.67 15.55 5.80
N GLU A 179 -7.30 14.81 4.90
CA GLU A 179 -8.75 14.58 4.89
C GLU A 179 -9.20 13.83 6.14
N SER A 180 -8.55 12.72 6.48
CA SER A 180 -8.86 11.91 7.66
C SER A 180 -8.65 12.69 8.97
N THR A 181 -7.53 13.41 9.09
CA THR A 181 -7.28 14.27 10.25
C THR A 181 -8.22 15.46 10.31
N GLY A 182 -8.59 16.04 9.16
CA GLY A 182 -9.56 17.12 9.03
C GLY A 182 -10.95 16.68 9.48
N GLN A 183 -11.41 15.52 9.02
CA GLN A 183 -12.69 14.93 9.41
C GLN A 183 -12.73 14.62 10.91
N SER A 184 -11.71 13.94 11.43
CA SER A 184 -11.59 13.59 12.85
C SER A 184 -11.56 14.85 13.73
N ARG A 185 -10.80 15.87 13.32
CA ARG A 185 -10.70 17.14 14.05
C ARG A 185 -12.01 17.92 13.99
N ALA A 186 -12.65 18.01 12.83
CA ALA A 186 -13.93 18.68 12.67
C ALA A 186 -15.02 18.01 13.52
N GLU A 187 -15.07 16.67 13.55
CA GLU A 187 -16.02 15.93 14.36
C GLU A 187 -15.74 16.11 15.86
N ALA A 188 -14.47 16.00 16.28
CA ALA A 188 -14.09 16.21 17.67
C ALA A 188 -14.40 17.64 18.14
N GLN A 189 -14.11 18.65 17.32
CA GLN A 189 -14.44 20.05 17.60
C GLN A 189 -15.95 20.27 17.67
N SER A 190 -16.72 19.72 16.73
CA SER A 190 -18.18 19.84 16.72
C SER A 190 -18.81 19.19 17.96
N ARG A 191 -18.32 18.01 18.35
CA ARG A 191 -18.79 17.31 19.54
C ARG A 191 -18.42 18.05 20.83
N ALA A 192 -17.20 18.59 20.90
CA ALA A 192 -16.76 19.41 22.04
C ALA A 192 -17.61 20.69 22.17
N GLU A 193 -17.88 21.39 21.06
CA GLU A 193 -18.71 22.60 21.10
C GLU A 193 -20.17 22.27 21.45
N ALA A 194 -20.73 21.19 20.92
CA ALA A 194 -22.06 20.72 21.29
C ALA A 194 -22.16 20.42 22.80
N ALA A 195 -21.19 19.68 23.35
CA ALA A 195 -21.13 19.37 24.78
C ALA A 195 -20.95 20.63 25.64
N LYS A 196 -20.20 21.62 25.15
CA LYS A 196 -20.03 22.91 25.82
C LYS A 196 -21.35 23.68 25.88
N ILE A 197 -22.06 23.79 24.75
CA ILE A 197 -23.38 24.44 24.68
C ILE A 197 -24.39 23.73 25.59
N GLU A 198 -24.40 22.39 25.58
CA GLU A 198 -25.27 21.61 26.45
C GLU A 198 -24.93 21.84 27.94
N GLY A 199 -23.65 21.86 28.29
CA GLY A 199 -23.18 22.18 29.63
C GLY A 199 -23.58 23.57 30.10
N GLU A 200 -23.36 24.60 29.27
CA GLU A 200 -23.77 25.98 29.55
C GLU A 200 -25.29 26.11 29.69
N SER A 201 -26.04 25.45 28.81
CA SER A 201 -27.51 25.39 28.86
C SER A 201 -28.01 24.68 30.12
N ALA A 202 -27.40 23.55 30.50
CA ALA A 202 -27.75 22.81 31.71
C ALA A 202 -27.49 23.62 32.97
N VAL A 203 -26.36 24.33 33.05
CA VAL A 203 -26.07 25.25 34.15
C VAL A 203 -27.10 26.37 34.18
N SER A 204 -27.39 27.00 33.04
CA SER A 204 -28.42 28.04 32.93
C SER A 204 -29.79 27.53 33.40
N GLN A 205 -30.24 26.38 32.92
CA GLN A 205 -31.48 25.75 33.34
C GLN A 205 -31.49 25.41 34.83
N ALA A 206 -30.41 24.87 35.38
CA ALA A 206 -30.29 24.58 36.81
C ALA A 206 -30.38 25.86 37.64
N THR A 207 -29.75 26.97 37.21
CA THR A 207 -29.86 28.26 37.92
C THR A 207 -31.28 28.82 37.86
N LEU A 208 -31.97 28.71 36.72
CA LEU A 208 -33.36 29.15 36.58
C LEU A 208 -34.30 28.29 37.43
N ARG A 209 -34.13 26.96 37.44
CA ARG A 209 -34.89 26.06 38.32
C ARG A 209 -34.64 26.34 39.80
N ALA A 210 -33.39 26.57 40.20
CA ALA A 210 -33.06 26.92 41.58
C ALA A 210 -33.71 28.25 41.99
N LYS A 211 -33.72 29.25 41.09
CA LYS A 211 -34.44 30.52 41.32
C LYS A 211 -35.94 30.31 41.43
N ALA A 212 -36.54 29.52 40.55
CA ALA A 212 -37.97 29.22 40.58
C ALA A 212 -38.35 28.49 41.87
N ALA A 213 -37.63 27.42 42.22
CA ALA A 213 -37.85 26.67 43.46
C ALA A 213 -37.67 27.54 44.70
N LYS A 214 -36.70 28.46 44.70
CA LYS A 214 -36.53 29.44 45.79
C LYS A 214 -37.74 30.37 45.92
N ILE A 215 -38.23 30.91 44.80
CA ILE A 215 -39.43 31.76 44.80
C ILE A 215 -40.64 30.97 45.32
N GLU A 216 -40.85 29.75 44.83
CA GLU A 216 -41.94 28.88 45.29
C GLU A 216 -41.82 28.63 46.80
N SER A 217 -40.66 28.20 47.30
CA SER A 217 -40.45 27.97 48.74
C SER A 217 -40.65 29.23 49.57
N ASP A 218 -40.19 30.39 49.09
CA ASP A 218 -40.37 31.67 49.78
C ASP A 218 -41.87 32.05 49.83
N THR A 219 -42.61 31.82 48.74
CA THR A 219 -44.06 32.07 48.70
C THR A 219 -44.85 31.11 49.59
N GLU A 220 -44.48 29.82 49.64
CA GLU A 220 -45.09 28.85 50.53
C GLU A 220 -44.82 29.20 52.00
N LEU A 221 -43.59 29.59 52.32
CA LEU A 221 -43.21 30.04 53.66
C LEU A 221 -44.05 31.26 54.08
N LEU A 222 -44.19 32.26 53.19
CA LEU A 222 -45.03 33.43 53.45
C LEU A 222 -46.49 33.04 53.69
N ARG A 223 -47.04 32.13 52.88
CA ARG A 223 -48.41 31.64 53.05
C ARG A 223 -48.59 30.92 54.40
N LEU A 224 -47.61 30.10 54.78
CA LEU A 224 -47.60 29.38 56.07
C LEU A 224 -47.50 30.34 57.25
N ILE A 225 -46.65 31.36 57.17
CA ILE A 225 -46.53 32.39 58.22
C ILE A 225 -47.87 33.11 58.39
N GLN A 226 -48.49 33.57 57.30
CA GLN A 226 -49.79 34.24 57.35
C GLN A 226 -50.90 33.35 57.92
N ALA A 227 -50.98 32.10 57.46
CA ALA A 227 -51.96 31.15 57.98
C ALA A 227 -51.75 30.89 59.48
N ARG A 228 -50.51 30.71 59.91
CA ARG A 228 -50.17 30.43 61.32
C ARG A 228 -50.36 31.65 62.21
N GLU A 229 -50.13 32.85 61.70
CA GLU A 229 -50.44 34.10 62.40
C GLU A 229 -51.96 34.26 62.60
N LEU A 230 -52.77 33.96 61.58
CA LEU A 230 -54.22 33.94 61.69
C LEU A 230 -54.71 32.89 62.69
N GLU A 231 -54.17 31.66 62.65
CA GLU A 231 -54.49 30.61 63.62
C GLU A 231 -54.12 31.02 65.05
N LEU A 232 -52.94 31.62 65.24
CA LEU A 232 -52.47 32.07 66.55
C LEU A 232 -53.35 33.20 67.08
N ASN A 233 -53.77 34.13 66.21
CA ASN A 233 -54.71 35.19 66.57
C ASN A 233 -56.09 34.62 66.92
N TYR A 234 -56.61 33.68 66.13
CA TYR A 234 -57.86 32.99 66.44
C TYR A 234 -57.76 32.26 67.78
N SER A 235 -56.69 31.51 68.01
CA SER A 235 -56.43 30.79 69.26
C SER A 235 -56.37 31.73 70.46
N LYS A 236 -55.69 32.89 70.34
CA LYS A 236 -55.68 33.92 71.38
C LYS A 236 -57.09 34.41 71.69
N VAL A 237 -57.85 34.80 70.67
CA VAL A 237 -59.22 35.30 70.84
C VAL A 237 -60.13 34.24 71.46
N THR A 238 -60.03 32.98 71.05
CA THR A 238 -60.82 31.90 71.66
C THR A 238 -60.42 31.64 73.10
N SER A 239 -59.13 31.64 73.42
CA SER A 239 -58.66 31.48 74.79
C SER A 239 -59.09 32.64 75.67
N ASP A 240 -59.04 33.87 75.17
CA ASP A 240 -59.54 35.06 75.88
C ASP A 240 -61.05 34.96 76.13
N LEU A 241 -61.82 34.50 75.14
CA LEU A 241 -63.26 34.27 75.27
C LEU A 241 -63.58 33.13 76.24
N GLU A 242 -62.80 32.06 76.26
CA GLU A 242 -62.92 30.96 77.23
C GLU A 242 -62.60 31.44 78.65
N ILE A 243 -61.57 32.26 78.83
CA ILE A 243 -61.25 32.92 80.10
C ILE A 243 -62.41 33.82 80.53
N GLU A 244 -62.99 34.59 79.63
CA GLU A 244 -64.14 35.44 79.94
C GLU A 244 -65.39 34.61 80.31
N LYS A 245 -65.68 33.55 79.56
CA LYS A 245 -66.78 32.62 79.84
C LYS A 245 -66.62 31.96 81.20
N THR A 246 -65.43 31.43 81.50
CA THR A 246 -65.12 30.78 82.78
C THR A 246 -65.19 31.77 83.94
N LYS A 247 -64.70 33.01 83.77
CA LYS A 247 -64.90 34.09 84.75
C LYS A 247 -66.39 34.37 85.00
N ARG A 248 -67.19 34.55 83.95
CA ARG A 248 -68.64 34.79 84.09
C ARG A 248 -69.38 33.62 84.73
N LEU A 249 -69.03 32.39 84.37
CA LEU A 249 -69.60 31.20 85.00
C LEU A 249 -69.21 31.12 86.47
N ALA A 250 -67.95 31.40 86.82
CA ALA A 250 -67.51 31.48 88.21
C ALA A 250 -68.26 32.59 88.97
N ASP A 251 -68.48 33.77 88.37
CA ASP A 251 -69.26 34.84 88.98
C ASP A 251 -70.73 34.43 89.21
N ILE A 252 -71.34 33.73 88.25
CA ILE A 252 -72.70 33.17 88.39
C ILE A 252 -72.73 32.10 89.48
N GLU A 253 -71.77 31.17 89.52
CA GLU A 253 -71.68 30.15 90.56
C GLU A 253 -71.45 30.77 91.94
N ILE A 254 -70.64 31.82 92.05
CA ILE A 254 -70.46 32.57 93.29
C ILE A 254 -71.78 33.20 93.72
N GLU A 255 -72.54 33.80 92.80
CA GLU A 255 -73.83 34.43 93.10
C GLU A 255 -74.91 33.40 93.43
N GLU A 256 -74.98 32.28 92.71
CA GLU A 256 -75.87 31.14 92.99
C GLU A 256 -75.53 30.52 94.35
N PHE A 257 -74.25 30.27 94.63
CA PHE A 257 -73.78 29.77 95.92
C PHE A 257 -74.12 30.75 97.04
N LYS A 258 -73.95 32.06 96.82
CA LYS A 258 -74.33 33.10 97.78
C LYS A 258 -75.84 33.13 98.04
N GLN A 259 -76.66 32.94 97.00
CA GLN A 259 -78.11 32.81 97.15
C GLN A 259 -78.49 31.52 97.88
N HIS A 260 -77.88 30.38 97.56
CA HIS A 260 -78.07 29.10 98.25
C HIS A 260 -77.68 29.20 99.73
N VAL A 261 -76.51 29.76 100.04
CA VAL A 261 -76.04 29.99 101.42
C VAL A 261 -76.96 30.94 102.18
N SER A 262 -77.43 32.01 101.53
CA SER A 262 -78.38 32.96 102.14
C SER A 262 -79.76 32.33 102.40
N ALA A 263 -80.24 31.46 101.50
CA ALA A 263 -81.52 30.77 101.65
C ALA A 263 -81.51 29.69 102.74
N ILE A 264 -80.39 28.99 102.92
CA ILE A 264 -80.21 28.03 104.02
C ILE A 264 -80.08 28.77 105.36
N GLY A 265 -79.41 29.93 105.37
CA GLY A 265 -79.21 30.77 106.54
C GLY A 265 -78.04 30.28 107.42
N PRO A 266 -77.26 31.20 108.01
CA PRO A 266 -76.01 30.86 108.72
C PRO A 266 -76.24 29.94 109.92
N GLU A 267 -77.38 30.07 110.60
CA GLU A 267 -77.74 29.22 111.74
C GLU A 267 -78.03 27.77 111.31
N THR A 268 -78.62 27.54 110.13
CA THR A 268 -78.91 26.19 109.64
C THR A 268 -77.64 25.51 109.11
N ILE A 269 -76.73 26.25 108.47
CA ILE A 269 -75.42 25.72 108.04
C ILE A 269 -74.60 25.33 109.28
N LYS A 270 -74.62 26.16 110.33
CA LYS A 270 -73.99 25.86 111.61
C LYS A 270 -74.60 24.61 112.26
N ALA A 271 -75.94 24.49 112.27
CA ALA A 271 -76.63 23.31 112.79
C ALA A 271 -76.32 22.03 112.00
N ILE A 272 -76.22 22.10 110.66
CA ILE A 272 -75.81 20.96 109.83
C ILE A 272 -74.36 20.58 110.13
N ALA A 273 -73.44 21.56 110.27
CA ALA A 273 -72.05 21.28 110.62
C ALA A 273 -71.85 20.73 112.04
N THR A 274 -72.72 21.08 113.01
CA THR A 274 -72.66 20.59 114.42
C THR A 274 -73.57 19.39 114.71
N SER A 275 -74.39 18.96 113.75
CA SER A 275 -75.35 17.85 113.93
C SER A 275 -74.73 16.45 114.02
N GLY A 276 -73.44 16.28 113.68
CA GLY A 276 -72.69 15.05 113.95
C GLY A 276 -72.32 14.89 115.44
N PRO A 277 -71.61 15.87 116.06
CA PRO A 277 -71.27 15.84 117.47
C PRO A 277 -72.48 15.80 118.42
N ASP A 278 -73.51 16.61 118.18
CA ASP A 278 -74.63 16.77 119.12
C ASP A 278 -75.56 15.54 119.19
N ASN A 279 -75.70 14.79 118.09
CA ASN A 279 -76.49 13.56 118.06
C ASN A 279 -75.75 12.37 118.73
N GLN A 280 -74.42 12.33 118.63
CA GLN A 280 -73.61 11.28 119.27
C GLN A 280 -73.58 11.43 120.81
N VAL A 281 -73.63 12.65 121.34
CA VAL A 281 -73.68 12.91 122.80
C VAL A 281 -75.03 12.51 123.41
N LYS A 282 -76.16 12.73 122.72
CA LYS A 282 -77.49 12.32 123.19
C LYS A 282 -77.70 10.81 123.21
N LEU A 283 -77.07 10.06 122.30
CA LEU A 283 -77.13 8.59 122.27
C LEU A 283 -76.38 7.96 123.45
N LEU A 284 -75.23 8.55 123.84
CA LEU A 284 -74.41 8.09 124.97
C LEU A 284 -75.09 8.32 126.33
N GLN A 285 -75.95 9.34 126.45
CA GLN A 285 -76.72 9.61 127.66
C GLN A 285 -77.92 8.65 127.84
N ALA A 286 -78.47 8.09 126.75
CA ALA A 286 -79.62 7.17 126.77
C ALA A 286 -79.25 5.70 127.08
N LEU A 287 -78.00 5.29 126.87
CA LEU A 287 -77.53 3.92 127.11
C LEU A 287 -77.07 3.65 128.57
N GLY A 288 -77.20 4.61 129.48
CA GLY A 288 -76.98 4.39 130.93
C GLY A 288 -75.54 4.02 131.31
N ILE A 289 -74.58 4.13 130.39
CA ILE A 289 -73.17 3.85 130.65
C ILE A 289 -72.53 5.11 131.22
N LYS A 290 -72.40 5.18 132.55
CA LYS A 290 -71.39 6.01 133.20
C LYS A 290 -70.02 5.42 132.87
N SER A 291 -69.53 5.65 131.66
CA SER A 291 -68.19 5.24 131.25
C SER A 291 -67.20 6.17 131.90
N THR A 292 -66.70 5.68 133.02
CA THR A 292 -65.48 6.11 133.69
C THR A 292 -64.36 6.29 132.67
N LEU A 293 -63.89 7.53 132.58
CA LEU A 293 -62.69 7.97 131.90
C LEU A 293 -61.48 7.24 132.52
N ILE A 294 -61.04 6.14 131.90
CA ILE A 294 -59.74 5.55 132.21
C ILE A 294 -58.73 6.26 131.31
N THR A 295 -58.06 7.26 131.89
CA THR A 295 -56.91 7.92 131.28
C THR A 295 -55.64 7.14 131.62
N ASP A 296 -55.00 6.56 130.60
CA ASP A 296 -53.54 6.41 130.61
C ASP A 296 -52.97 7.15 129.40
N GLY A 297 -51.98 7.99 129.67
CA GLY A 297 -51.72 9.26 129.00
C GLY A 297 -50.96 9.20 127.68
N ARG A 298 -51.30 8.31 126.73
CA ARG A 298 -50.65 8.34 125.40
C ARG A 298 -51.44 7.93 124.15
N SER A 299 -52.70 7.46 124.23
CA SER A 299 -53.51 7.18 123.03
C SER A 299 -55.03 7.21 123.29
N PRO A 300 -55.81 8.15 122.74
CA PRO A 300 -57.27 8.01 122.72
C PRO A 300 -57.66 6.97 121.66
N ILE A 301 -57.95 5.74 122.09
CA ILE A 301 -58.56 4.72 121.22
C ILE A 301 -60.00 5.15 120.97
N ASN A 302 -60.22 5.68 119.76
CA ASN A 302 -61.51 6.20 119.33
C ASN A 302 -62.37 5.02 118.86
N LEU A 303 -63.19 4.47 119.77
CA LEU A 303 -64.11 3.33 119.55
C LEU A 303 -65.25 3.63 118.55
N PHE A 304 -65.21 4.78 117.87
CA PHE A 304 -66.18 5.24 116.89
C PHE A 304 -65.94 4.70 115.46
N ASN A 305 -64.70 4.32 115.09
CA ASN A 305 -64.40 3.83 113.73
C ASN A 305 -64.61 2.32 113.53
N THR A 306 -64.74 1.53 114.61
CA THR A 306 -64.92 0.06 114.52
C THR A 306 -66.37 -0.41 114.41
N ALA A 307 -67.36 0.49 114.50
CA ALA A 307 -68.79 0.15 114.45
C ALA A 307 -69.45 0.42 113.08
N VAL A 308 -68.79 1.12 112.14
CA VAL A 308 -69.36 1.40 110.80
C VAL A 308 -68.97 0.35 109.76
N ASP A 309 -67.82 -0.31 109.91
CA ASP A 309 -67.40 -1.40 109.00
C ASP A 309 -68.23 -2.70 109.15
N LEU A 310 -69.13 -2.78 110.13
CA LEU A 310 -70.01 -3.93 110.38
C LEU A 310 -71.41 -3.78 109.70
N VAL A 311 -71.70 -2.67 109.03
CA VAL A 311 -73.00 -2.43 108.36
C VAL A 311 -72.80 -1.96 106.91
N GLY A 312 -72.68 -2.94 106.00
CA GLY A 312 -73.33 -2.89 104.69
C GLY A 312 -72.70 -2.05 103.56
N ALA A 313 -71.89 -2.73 102.74
CA ALA A 313 -71.86 -2.75 101.27
C ALA A 313 -72.40 -1.55 100.46
N SER A 314 -71.60 -1.04 99.51
CA SER A 314 -71.84 -1.22 98.05
C SER A 314 -70.91 -0.36 97.17
N THR A 315 -70.12 -1.05 96.35
CA THR A 315 -69.73 -0.71 94.96
C THR A 315 -69.46 0.74 94.56
N SER A 316 -68.27 1.01 94.01
CA SER A 316 -68.13 1.40 92.59
C SER A 316 -66.66 1.46 92.15
N SER A 317 -66.45 0.80 91.00
CA SER A 317 -65.63 1.12 89.83
C SER A 317 -64.44 2.07 89.96
#